data_AF-A0A090KYG6-F1
#
_entry.id   AF-A0A090KYG6-F1
#
_cell.length_a   1.000
_cell.length_b   1.000
_cell.length_c   1.000
_cell.angle_alpha   90.00
_cell.angle_beta   90.00
_cell.angle_gamma   90.00
#
_symmetry.space_group_name_H-M   'P 1'
#
loop_
_entity.id
_entity.type
_entity.pdbx_description
1 polymer ?
#
loop_
_entity_poly.entity_id
_entity_poly.type
_entity_poly.pdbx_seq_one_letter_code
_entity_poly.pdbx_strand_id
1 'polypeptide(L)'
;MTQYLSSEKYGCMIDPRKPIDSSFNACRMNKTNFYYAVKLLTSEYYLDDEDSFFIQRAYKNYNSPEYRDKTARLISDFTFDCDIVQYAKYISSFVKGNKYFFEYQLRSSSNPWPKWMGAMHGYEMEYFFGMPFRHFRRYRSDTFSYERSISEKLINMINNFMLTGKPYPKWDQFNEKKMNALIIDKKFCSRNTINYYDVFSDTCKVHDKILKKYPLWGRKFNNFRMKNHV
;
A
#
# COMPACT_ATOMS: atom_id res chain seq x y z
N MET A 1 6.41 -6.91 3.13
CA MET A 1 7.68 -6.14 3.12
C MET A 1 8.75 -6.77 4.00
N THR A 2 8.51 -6.97 5.29
CA THR A 2 9.52 -7.49 6.24
C THR A 2 9.97 -8.90 5.90
N GLN A 3 9.05 -9.79 5.51
CA GLN A 3 9.39 -11.18 5.16
C GLN A 3 10.42 -11.30 4.02
N TYR A 4 10.34 -10.45 2.99
CA TYR A 4 11.24 -10.51 1.83
C TYR A 4 12.54 -9.75 2.02
N LEU A 5 12.56 -8.76 2.91
CA LEU A 5 13.72 -7.89 3.14
C LEU A 5 14.46 -8.20 4.44
N SER A 6 14.04 -9.21 5.22
CA SER A 6 14.65 -9.57 6.51
C SER A 6 16.03 -10.22 6.36
N SER A 7 17.03 -9.45 5.91
CA SER A 7 18.43 -9.86 5.89
C SER A 7 19.38 -8.67 5.89
N GLU A 8 20.64 -8.92 6.24
CA GLU A 8 21.72 -7.93 6.19
C GLU A 8 21.88 -7.33 4.79
N LYS A 9 21.69 -8.13 3.73
CA LYS A 9 21.77 -7.69 2.33
C LYS A 9 20.88 -6.47 2.06
N TYR A 10 19.67 -6.47 2.60
CA TYR A 10 18.72 -5.37 2.40
C TYR A 10 18.79 -4.30 3.49
N GLY A 11 19.70 -4.41 4.47
CA GLY A 11 19.80 -3.43 5.57
C GLY A 11 18.54 -3.34 6.43
N CYS A 12 17.72 -4.39 6.42
CA CYS A 12 16.37 -4.36 6.96
C CYS A 12 16.08 -5.59 7.84
N MET A 13 16.72 -5.66 9.00
CA MET A 13 16.47 -6.73 9.97
C MET A 13 15.44 -6.31 11.01
N ILE A 14 14.65 -7.26 11.49
CA ILE A 14 13.73 -7.07 12.62
C ILE A 14 14.03 -8.16 13.64
N ASP A 15 14.35 -7.74 14.87
CA ASP A 15 14.43 -8.61 16.04
C ASP A 15 13.23 -8.34 16.95
N PRO A 16 12.27 -9.27 17.07
CA PRO A 16 11.08 -9.10 17.91
C PRO A 16 11.40 -9.05 19.41
N ARG A 17 12.63 -9.41 19.82
CA ARG A 17 13.08 -9.34 21.22
C ARG A 17 13.56 -7.94 21.61
N LYS A 18 13.82 -7.06 20.64
CA LYS A 18 14.23 -5.67 20.86
C LYS A 18 13.00 -4.74 20.82
N PRO A 19 13.07 -3.56 21.46
CA PRO A 19 11.99 -2.57 21.36
C PRO A 19 11.65 -2.28 19.89
N ILE A 20 10.36 -2.19 19.59
CA ILE A 20 9.90 -2.15 18.20
C ILE A 20 10.39 -0.90 17.44
N ASP A 21 10.52 0.23 18.12
CA ASP A 21 11.04 1.49 17.57
C ASP A 21 12.55 1.66 17.81
N SER A 22 13.28 0.60 18.18
CA SER A 22 14.73 0.65 18.38
C SER A 22 15.48 0.96 17.08
N SER A 23 16.71 1.48 17.20
CA SER A 23 17.59 1.72 16.06
C SER A 23 17.87 0.45 15.24
N PHE A 24 17.83 -0.72 15.87
CA PHE A 24 17.98 -2.03 15.22
C PHE A 24 16.78 -2.33 14.30
N ASN A 25 15.56 -2.13 14.79
CA ASN A 25 14.32 -2.39 14.06
C ASN A 25 13.92 -1.25 13.09
N ALA A 26 14.77 -0.24 12.93
CA ALA A 26 14.50 0.94 12.10
C ALA A 26 14.68 0.70 10.59
N CYS A 27 15.22 -0.46 10.18
CA CYS A 27 15.47 -0.82 8.78
C CYS A 27 16.27 0.27 8.04
N ARG A 28 17.50 0.51 8.51
CA ARG A 28 18.35 1.59 8.00
C ARG A 28 19.00 1.20 6.67
N MET A 29 18.27 1.46 5.59
CA MET A 29 18.73 1.19 4.23
C MET A 29 19.60 2.33 3.70
N ASN A 30 20.70 1.97 3.02
CA ASN A 30 21.46 2.88 2.19
C ASN A 30 21.13 2.68 0.69
N LYS A 31 21.82 3.43 -0.17
CA LYS A 31 21.67 3.36 -1.63
C LYS A 31 21.87 1.94 -2.19
N THR A 32 22.88 1.22 -1.69
CA THR A 32 23.19 -0.14 -2.13
C THR A 32 22.09 -1.11 -1.73
N ASN A 33 21.55 -1.00 -0.51
CA ASN A 33 20.42 -1.82 -0.07
C ASN A 33 19.17 -1.57 -0.93
N PHE A 34 18.88 -0.32 -1.27
CA PHE A 34 17.78 0.03 -2.18
C PHE A 34 17.96 -0.63 -3.55
N TYR A 35 19.17 -0.62 -4.11
CA TYR A 35 19.44 -1.27 -5.40
C TYR A 35 19.27 -2.79 -5.34
N TYR A 36 19.65 -3.43 -4.24
CA TYR A 36 19.35 -4.85 -4.05
C TYR A 36 17.86 -5.12 -3.95
N ALA A 37 17.08 -4.24 -3.32
CA ALA A 37 15.62 -4.37 -3.27
C ALA A 37 14.99 -4.20 -4.66
N VAL A 38 15.46 -3.24 -5.47
CA VAL A 38 15.04 -3.11 -6.88
C VAL A 38 15.35 -4.40 -7.65
N LYS A 39 16.58 -4.93 -7.51
CA LYS A 39 17.00 -6.16 -8.20
C LYS A 39 16.18 -7.39 -7.77
N LEU A 40 15.82 -7.48 -6.49
CA LEU A 40 14.94 -8.54 -6.00
C LEU A 40 13.59 -8.46 -6.70
N LEU A 41 12.98 -7.27 -6.72
CA LEU A 41 11.68 -7.06 -7.33
C LEU A 41 11.71 -7.31 -8.84
N THR A 42 12.69 -6.77 -9.56
CA THR A 42 12.80 -6.98 -11.01
C THR A 42 13.03 -8.43 -11.36
N SER A 43 13.80 -9.17 -10.54
CA SER A 43 13.97 -10.61 -10.70
C SER A 43 12.66 -11.37 -10.51
N GLU A 44 11.85 -11.04 -9.51
CA GLU A 44 10.56 -11.69 -9.25
C GLU A 44 9.54 -11.45 -10.38
N TYR A 45 9.63 -10.29 -11.02
CA TYR A 45 8.81 -9.92 -12.17
C TYR A 45 9.45 -10.29 -13.51
N TYR A 46 10.64 -10.90 -13.52
CA TYR A 46 11.40 -11.28 -14.72
C TYR A 46 11.65 -10.12 -15.69
N LEU A 47 11.89 -8.93 -15.13
CA LEU A 47 12.18 -7.71 -15.87
C LEU A 47 13.64 -7.68 -16.30
N ASP A 48 13.91 -7.06 -17.44
CA ASP A 48 15.28 -6.90 -17.95
C ASP A 48 16.07 -5.80 -17.21
N ASP A 49 17.35 -5.68 -17.55
CA ASP A 49 18.25 -4.70 -16.93
C ASP A 49 17.87 -3.25 -17.27
N GLU A 50 17.23 -3.01 -18.42
CA GLU A 50 16.75 -1.67 -18.82
C GLU A 50 15.58 -1.23 -17.93
N ASP A 51 14.62 -2.11 -17.70
CA ASP A 51 13.50 -1.89 -16.80
C ASP A 51 13.98 -1.71 -15.36
N SER A 52 14.93 -2.54 -14.92
CA SER A 52 15.55 -2.40 -13.60
C SER A 52 16.21 -1.02 -13.43
N PHE A 53 16.96 -0.55 -14.43
CA PHE A 53 17.57 0.78 -14.42
C PHE A 53 16.51 1.90 -14.37
N PHE A 54 15.44 1.76 -15.16
CA PHE A 54 14.35 2.72 -15.20
C PHE A 54 13.60 2.82 -13.86
N ILE A 55 13.23 1.67 -13.27
CA ILE A 55 12.63 1.58 -11.92
C ILE A 55 13.55 2.25 -10.91
N GLN A 56 14.82 1.86 -10.89
CA GLN A 56 15.79 2.39 -9.93
C GLN A 56 15.84 3.92 -10.00
N ARG A 57 15.88 4.51 -11.21
CA ARG A 57 15.91 5.95 -11.41
C ARG A 57 14.64 6.63 -10.93
N ALA A 58 13.47 6.09 -11.28
CA ALA A 58 12.18 6.65 -10.89
C ALA A 58 12.02 6.69 -9.36
N TYR A 59 12.25 5.56 -8.68
CA TYR A 59 12.04 5.44 -7.24
C TYR A 59 13.16 6.08 -6.41
N LYS A 60 14.38 6.21 -6.95
CA LYS A 60 15.43 7.02 -6.31
C LYS A 60 15.01 8.48 -6.16
N ASN A 61 14.23 9.00 -7.11
CA ASN A 61 13.73 10.38 -7.13
C ASN A 61 12.39 10.55 -6.39
N TYR A 62 11.83 9.48 -5.82
CA TYR A 62 10.66 9.59 -4.96
C TYR A 62 10.95 10.51 -3.77
N ASN A 63 9.99 11.36 -3.41
CA ASN A 63 10.13 12.41 -2.41
C ASN A 63 10.16 11.86 -0.97
N SER A 64 11.23 11.15 -0.63
CA SER A 64 11.58 10.77 0.73
C SER A 64 13.10 10.87 0.92
N PRO A 65 13.59 11.32 2.10
CA PRO A 65 15.00 11.30 2.41
C PRO A 65 15.54 9.88 2.62
N GLU A 66 14.71 8.94 3.08
CA GLU A 66 15.13 7.60 3.48
C GLU A 66 15.00 6.59 2.34
N TYR A 67 16.06 5.82 2.07
CA TYR A 67 16.00 4.73 1.08
C TYR A 67 15.00 3.65 1.45
N ARG A 68 14.78 3.43 2.76
CA ARG A 68 13.76 2.52 3.27
C ARG A 68 12.37 2.87 2.76
N ASP A 69 11.99 4.14 2.83
CA ASP A 69 10.66 4.58 2.43
C ASP A 69 10.50 4.53 0.90
N LYS A 70 11.59 4.76 0.15
CA LYS A 70 11.63 4.55 -1.31
C LYS A 70 11.45 3.08 -1.67
N THR A 71 12.11 2.17 -0.96
CA THR A 71 11.90 0.72 -1.11
C THR A 71 10.47 0.33 -0.73
N ALA A 72 9.93 0.93 0.33
CA ALA A 72 8.58 0.67 0.77
C ALA A 72 7.55 1.05 -0.31
N ARG A 73 7.67 2.28 -0.85
CA ARG A 73 6.86 2.76 -1.97
C ARG A 73 6.98 1.87 -3.20
N LEU A 74 8.21 1.48 -3.58
CA LEU A 74 8.48 0.57 -4.69
C LEU A 74 7.74 -0.76 -4.56
N ILE A 75 7.87 -1.41 -3.42
CA ILE A 75 7.23 -2.70 -3.21
C ILE A 75 5.72 -2.52 -3.17
N SER A 76 5.19 -1.52 -2.46
CA SER A 76 3.76 -1.26 -2.40
C SER A 76 3.14 -0.95 -3.77
N ASP A 77 3.79 -0.12 -4.59
CA ASP A 77 3.33 0.21 -5.95
C ASP A 77 3.17 -1.05 -6.80
N PHE A 78 4.21 -1.90 -6.86
CA PHE A 78 4.24 -3.07 -7.73
C PHE A 78 3.43 -4.27 -7.24
N THR A 79 3.20 -4.38 -5.93
CA THR A 79 2.53 -5.56 -5.36
C THR A 79 1.08 -5.31 -4.97
N PHE A 80 0.67 -4.05 -4.83
CA PHE A 80 -0.68 -3.68 -4.40
C PHE A 80 -1.20 -2.43 -5.10
N ASP A 81 -0.62 -1.27 -4.78
CA ASP A 81 -1.27 0.03 -4.98
C ASP A 81 -1.51 0.36 -6.46
N CYS A 82 -0.51 0.21 -7.34
CA CYS A 82 -0.71 0.52 -8.75
C CYS A 82 -1.46 -0.58 -9.50
N ASP A 83 -1.32 -1.84 -9.07
CA ASP A 83 -2.10 -2.95 -9.61
C ASP A 83 -3.59 -2.73 -9.38
N ILE A 84 -3.99 -2.39 -8.15
CA ILE A 84 -5.40 -2.17 -7.84
C ILE A 84 -5.95 -0.91 -8.53
N VAL A 85 -5.14 0.15 -8.71
CA VAL A 85 -5.54 1.34 -9.45
C VAL A 85 -5.75 1.04 -10.93
N GLN A 86 -4.84 0.28 -11.56
CA GLN A 86 -5.00 -0.16 -12.94
C GLN A 86 -6.23 -1.04 -13.12
N TYR A 87 -6.42 -2.00 -12.21
CA TYR A 87 -7.60 -2.86 -12.22
C TYR A 87 -8.88 -2.02 -12.10
N ALA A 88 -8.95 -1.13 -11.11
CA ALA A 88 -10.10 -0.24 -10.90
C ALA A 88 -10.38 0.63 -12.11
N LYS A 89 -9.34 1.23 -12.71
CA LYS A 89 -9.43 2.00 -13.96
C LYS A 89 -10.03 1.15 -15.08
N TYR A 90 -9.46 -0.03 -15.32
CA TYR A 90 -9.91 -0.95 -16.36
C TYR A 90 -11.37 -1.34 -16.17
N ILE A 91 -11.77 -1.82 -14.99
CA ILE A 91 -13.14 -2.28 -14.76
C ILE A 91 -14.16 -1.13 -14.70
N SER A 92 -13.72 0.10 -14.45
CA SER A 92 -14.65 1.24 -14.27
C SER A 92 -15.50 1.53 -15.51
N SER A 93 -15.02 1.18 -16.70
CA SER A 93 -15.73 1.31 -17.98
C SER A 93 -16.69 0.16 -18.27
N PHE A 94 -16.46 -1.02 -17.69
CA PHE A 94 -17.27 -2.22 -17.91
C PHE A 94 -18.35 -2.44 -16.84
N VAL A 95 -18.03 -2.12 -15.58
CA VAL A 95 -18.94 -2.32 -14.46
C VAL A 95 -20.01 -1.24 -14.46
N LYS A 96 -21.29 -1.61 -14.34
CA LYS A 96 -22.41 -0.67 -14.17
C LYS A 96 -22.56 -0.28 -12.69
N GLY A 97 -23.12 0.89 -12.41
CA GLY A 97 -23.36 1.37 -11.04
C GLY A 97 -22.28 2.30 -10.51
N ASN A 98 -22.41 2.66 -9.22
CA ASN A 98 -21.52 3.61 -8.56
C ASN A 98 -20.21 2.91 -8.17
N LYS A 99 -19.07 3.53 -8.44
CA LYS A 99 -17.75 3.03 -8.04
C LYS A 99 -17.11 4.02 -7.09
N TYR A 100 -16.39 3.49 -6.11
CA TYR A 100 -15.72 4.28 -5.10
C TYR A 100 -14.35 3.68 -4.82
N PHE A 101 -13.39 4.55 -4.55
CA PHE A 101 -12.03 4.17 -4.20
C PHE A 101 -11.63 4.95 -2.94
N PHE A 102 -10.84 4.33 -2.07
CA PHE A 102 -10.28 4.98 -0.88
C PHE A 102 -8.82 4.59 -0.69
N GLU A 103 -8.06 5.47 -0.05
CA GLU A 103 -6.72 5.20 0.44
C GLU A 103 -6.70 5.27 1.96
N TYR A 104 -6.20 4.21 2.60
CA TYR A 104 -6.15 4.10 4.04
C TYR A 104 -4.76 4.47 4.57
N GLN A 105 -4.69 5.54 5.36
CA GLN A 105 -3.45 6.13 5.88
C GLN A 105 -3.42 6.18 7.41
N LEU A 106 -4.20 5.33 8.06
CA LEU A 106 -4.29 5.27 9.51
C LEU A 106 -3.40 4.17 10.07
N ARG A 107 -2.72 4.48 11.18
CA ARG A 107 -1.94 3.50 11.93
C ARG A 107 -2.62 3.22 13.25
N SER A 108 -3.06 1.99 13.44
CA SER A 108 -3.65 1.54 14.69
C SER A 108 -2.66 1.61 15.86
N SER A 109 -3.15 2.04 17.01
CA SER A 109 -2.44 1.94 18.29
C SER A 109 -2.18 0.48 18.72
N SER A 110 -2.94 -0.49 18.21
CA SER A 110 -2.73 -1.94 18.40
C SER A 110 -1.62 -2.52 17.52
N ASN A 111 -1.14 -1.77 16.52
CA ASN A 111 -0.21 -2.28 15.52
C ASN A 111 1.18 -2.54 16.15
N PRO A 112 1.65 -3.81 16.16
CA PRO A 112 2.88 -4.22 16.85
C PRO A 112 4.14 -3.99 16.02
N TRP A 113 4.04 -3.47 14.79
CA TRP A 113 5.18 -3.24 13.90
C TRP A 113 5.87 -1.89 14.18
N PRO A 114 7.11 -1.66 13.73
CA PRO A 114 7.78 -0.37 13.91
C PRO A 114 6.97 0.79 13.32
N LYS A 115 6.98 1.96 13.96
CA LYS A 115 6.19 3.13 13.51
C LYS A 115 6.48 3.55 12.07
N TRP A 116 7.73 3.37 11.61
CA TRP A 116 8.13 3.73 10.25
C TRP A 116 7.36 2.96 9.18
N MET A 117 6.81 1.79 9.51
CA MET A 117 6.03 0.98 8.58
C MET A 117 4.64 1.56 8.29
N GLY A 118 4.22 2.62 9.02
CA GLY A 118 2.97 3.32 8.77
C GLY A 118 1.73 2.43 8.91
N ALA A 119 0.79 2.59 7.97
CA ALA A 119 -0.40 1.77 7.83
C ALA A 119 -0.03 0.44 7.15
N MET A 120 0.12 -0.60 7.97
CA MET A 120 0.48 -1.93 7.48
C MET A 120 -0.69 -2.56 6.72
N HIS A 121 -0.38 -3.24 5.63
CA HIS A 121 -1.36 -3.99 4.84
C HIS A 121 -2.23 -4.91 5.73
N GLY A 122 -3.54 -4.79 5.60
CA GLY A 122 -4.54 -5.58 6.32
C GLY A 122 -4.96 -5.02 7.68
N TYR A 123 -4.28 -4.00 8.21
CA TYR A 123 -4.66 -3.39 9.50
C TYR A 123 -5.90 -2.52 9.40
N GLU A 124 -6.29 -2.10 8.20
CA GLU A 124 -7.57 -1.43 7.95
C GLU A 124 -8.77 -2.32 8.32
N MET A 125 -8.62 -3.64 8.18
CA MET A 125 -9.67 -4.61 8.49
C MET A 125 -10.09 -4.54 9.95
N GLU A 126 -9.18 -4.23 10.87
CA GLU A 126 -9.50 -4.11 12.30
C GLU A 126 -10.67 -3.16 12.54
N TYR A 127 -10.69 -2.03 11.84
CA TYR A 127 -11.72 -1.01 12.00
C TYR A 127 -13.00 -1.36 11.26
N PHE A 128 -12.90 -1.93 10.05
CA PHE A 128 -14.07 -2.37 9.29
C PHE A 128 -14.83 -3.51 9.97
N PHE A 129 -14.15 -4.35 10.76
CA PHE A 129 -14.76 -5.46 11.50
C PHE A 129 -15.03 -5.17 12.99
N GLY A 130 -14.88 -3.93 13.43
CA GLY A 130 -15.26 -3.55 14.80
C GLY A 130 -14.34 -4.06 15.90
N MET A 131 -13.06 -4.31 15.61
CA MET A 131 -12.10 -4.81 16.58
C MET A 131 -11.90 -3.90 17.81
N PRO A 132 -11.95 -2.55 17.71
CA PRO A 132 -11.96 -1.69 18.89
C PRO A 132 -13.11 -1.97 19.87
N PHE A 133 -14.28 -2.40 19.38
CA PHE A 133 -15.42 -2.74 20.24
C PHE A 133 -15.26 -4.13 20.88
N ARG A 134 -14.71 -5.11 20.14
CA ARG A 134 -14.58 -6.50 20.60
C ARG A 134 -13.35 -6.73 21.49
N HIS A 135 -12.27 -6.00 21.23
CA HIS A 135 -10.95 -6.21 21.85
C HIS A 135 -10.33 -4.90 22.33
N PHE A 136 -11.11 -4.12 23.09
CA PHE A 136 -10.70 -2.78 23.58
C PHE A 136 -9.32 -2.74 24.25
N ARG A 137 -8.94 -3.81 24.96
CA ARG A 137 -7.63 -3.91 25.67
C ARG A 137 -6.41 -3.91 24.74
N ARG A 138 -6.58 -4.14 23.44
CA ARG A 138 -5.49 -4.09 22.45
C ARG A 138 -5.10 -2.67 22.04
N TYR A 139 -5.96 -1.70 22.31
CA TYR A 139 -5.79 -0.31 21.91
C TYR A 139 -5.27 0.52 23.07
N ARG A 140 -4.52 1.58 22.78
CA ARG A 140 -4.01 2.47 23.82
C ARG A 140 -5.15 3.29 24.43
N SER A 141 -5.15 3.45 25.75
CA SER A 141 -6.20 4.16 26.48
C SER A 141 -6.36 5.62 26.04
N ASP A 142 -5.26 6.30 25.70
CA ASP A 142 -5.27 7.71 25.29
C ASP A 142 -5.88 7.94 23.90
N THR A 143 -5.83 6.94 23.02
CA THR A 143 -6.40 7.02 21.66
C THR A 143 -7.69 6.21 21.50
N PHE A 144 -8.08 5.42 22.49
CA PHE A 144 -9.14 4.42 22.35
C PHE A 144 -10.48 4.98 21.88
N SER A 145 -10.91 6.13 22.42
CA SER A 145 -12.17 6.78 22.01
C SER A 145 -12.15 7.12 20.51
N TYR A 146 -11.02 7.67 20.04
CA TYR A 146 -10.81 7.99 18.63
C TYR A 146 -10.82 6.72 17.75
N GLU A 147 -10.17 5.64 18.18
CA GLU A 147 -10.15 4.36 17.46
C GLU A 147 -11.55 3.76 17.31
N ARG A 148 -12.39 3.89 18.34
CA ARG A 148 -13.81 3.49 18.28
C ARG A 148 -14.59 4.35 17.29
N SER A 149 -14.43 5.68 17.34
CA SER A 149 -15.10 6.57 16.39
C SER A 149 -14.71 6.30 14.94
N ILE A 150 -13.43 5.98 14.68
CA ILE A 150 -12.96 5.59 13.35
C ILE A 150 -13.65 4.28 12.92
N SER A 151 -13.64 3.26 13.77
CA SER A 151 -14.28 1.97 13.47
C SER A 151 -15.77 2.13 13.20
N GLU A 152 -16.49 2.90 14.02
CA GLU A 152 -17.91 3.20 13.82
C GLU A 152 -18.16 3.87 12.46
N LYS A 153 -17.37 4.90 12.11
CA LYS A 153 -17.52 5.59 10.83
C LYS A 153 -17.25 4.65 9.64
N LEU A 154 -16.23 3.80 9.73
CA LEU A 154 -15.88 2.87 8.65
C LEU A 154 -16.91 1.74 8.49
N ILE A 155 -17.43 1.20 9.59
CA ILE A 155 -18.55 0.24 9.57
C ILE A 155 -19.78 0.89 8.94
N ASN A 156 -20.15 2.10 9.36
CA ASN A 156 -21.27 2.83 8.79
C ASN A 156 -21.07 3.15 7.31
N MET A 157 -19.83 3.47 6.90
CA MET A 157 -19.48 3.72 5.51
C MET A 157 -19.74 2.50 4.63
N ILE A 158 -19.25 1.33 5.03
CA ILE A 158 -19.51 0.07 4.30
C ILE A 158 -20.98 -0.33 4.38
N ASN A 159 -21.62 -0.22 5.55
CA ASN A 159 -23.04 -0.56 5.73
C ASN A 159 -23.94 0.24 4.77
N ASN A 160 -23.74 1.57 4.68
CA ASN A 160 -24.49 2.40 3.75
C ASN A 160 -24.23 2.01 2.29
N PHE A 161 -22.99 1.67 1.94
CA PHE A 161 -22.67 1.19 0.60
C PHE A 161 -23.37 -0.14 0.28
N MET A 162 -23.39 -1.09 1.21
CA MET A 162 -24.08 -2.37 1.03
C MET A 162 -25.60 -2.21 0.86
N LEU A 163 -26.21 -1.30 1.62
CA LEU A 163 -27.67 -1.09 1.59
C LEU A 163 -28.14 -0.27 0.39
N THR A 164 -27.34 0.71 -0.06
CA THR A 164 -27.80 1.74 -1.01
C THR A 164 -26.95 1.87 -2.28
N GLY A 165 -25.80 1.19 -2.33
CA GLY A 165 -24.78 1.39 -3.36
C GLY A 165 -24.09 2.75 -3.27
N LYS A 166 -24.21 3.48 -2.16
CA LYS A 166 -23.58 4.79 -1.91
C LYS A 166 -23.02 4.82 -0.48
N PRO A 167 -21.73 5.18 -0.29
CA PRO A 167 -21.15 5.26 1.04
C PRO A 167 -21.61 6.53 1.78
N TYR A 168 -21.44 6.51 3.10
CA TYR A 168 -21.55 7.69 3.95
C TYR A 168 -20.26 7.86 4.78
N PRO A 169 -19.63 9.05 4.81
CA PRO A 169 -20.00 10.27 4.10
C PRO A 169 -19.97 10.08 2.57
N LYS A 170 -20.75 10.89 1.83
CA LYS A 170 -20.81 10.79 0.36
C LYS A 170 -19.58 11.46 -0.26
N TRP A 171 -18.84 10.73 -1.09
CA TRP A 171 -17.74 11.29 -1.89
C TRP A 171 -17.89 11.04 -3.39
N ASP A 172 -16.98 11.61 -4.18
CA ASP A 172 -16.95 11.50 -5.63
C ASP A 172 -16.82 10.05 -6.09
N GLN A 173 -17.56 9.71 -7.15
CA GLN A 173 -17.42 8.40 -7.77
C GLN A 173 -16.10 8.29 -8.52
N PHE A 174 -15.46 7.13 -8.36
CA PHE A 174 -14.28 6.77 -9.12
C PHE A 174 -14.64 6.48 -10.58
N ASN A 175 -13.84 6.97 -11.52
CA ASN A 175 -13.90 6.60 -12.93
C ASN A 175 -12.53 6.73 -13.60
N GLU A 176 -12.39 6.16 -14.80
CA GLU A 176 -11.14 6.15 -15.57
C GLU A 176 -10.56 7.54 -15.91
N LYS A 177 -11.38 8.61 -15.89
CA LYS A 177 -10.94 9.99 -16.16
C LYS A 177 -10.60 10.76 -14.90
N LYS A 178 -11.33 10.49 -13.81
CA LYS A 178 -11.19 11.13 -12.50
C LYS A 178 -10.99 10.04 -11.44
N MET A 179 -9.74 9.63 -11.26
CA MET A 179 -9.32 8.58 -10.33
C MET A 179 -9.17 9.12 -8.90
N ASN A 180 -10.21 9.81 -8.42
CA ASN A 180 -10.21 10.35 -7.06
C ASN A 180 -10.50 9.24 -6.05
N ALA A 181 -9.66 9.16 -5.01
CA ALA A 181 -9.93 8.37 -3.83
C ALA A 181 -10.22 9.24 -2.61
N LEU A 182 -11.10 8.72 -1.75
CA LEU A 182 -11.25 9.22 -0.39
C LEU A 182 -9.99 8.92 0.42
N ILE A 183 -9.43 9.93 1.10
CA ILE A 183 -8.34 9.71 2.06
C ILE A 183 -8.92 9.41 3.46
N ILE A 184 -8.59 8.25 4.01
CA ILE A 184 -8.90 7.85 5.38
C ILE A 184 -7.62 8.03 6.22
N ASP A 185 -7.45 9.22 6.78
CA ASP A 185 -6.29 9.62 7.60
C ASP A 185 -6.67 9.94 9.05
N LYS A 186 -5.69 10.39 9.85
CA LYS A 186 -5.91 10.77 11.25
C LYS A 186 -6.98 11.86 11.46
N LYS A 187 -7.28 12.64 10.43
CA LYS A 187 -8.29 13.72 10.48
C LYS A 187 -9.64 13.25 9.94
N PHE A 188 -9.78 12.02 9.46
CA PHE A 188 -11.03 11.50 8.88
C PHE A 188 -12.25 11.67 9.80
N CYS A 189 -12.08 11.45 11.11
CA CYS A 189 -13.17 11.67 12.06
C CYS A 189 -13.49 13.14 12.34
N SER A 190 -12.50 14.03 12.30
CA SER A 190 -12.63 15.42 12.73
C SER A 190 -12.84 16.41 11.59
N ARG A 191 -12.69 15.98 10.33
CA ARG A 191 -12.77 16.84 9.15
C ARG A 191 -14.23 16.99 8.71
N ASN A 192 -14.62 18.24 8.43
CA ASN A 192 -15.95 18.57 7.89
C ASN A 192 -16.04 18.41 6.36
N THR A 193 -14.89 18.42 5.68
CA THR A 193 -14.78 18.30 4.22
C THR A 193 -14.13 16.98 3.83
N ILE A 194 -14.38 16.53 2.61
CA ILE A 194 -13.75 15.33 2.06
C ILE A 194 -12.51 15.74 1.28
N ASN A 195 -11.38 15.12 1.61
CA ASN A 195 -10.15 15.29 0.86
C ASN A 195 -10.04 14.17 -0.18
N TYR A 196 -9.62 14.57 -1.38
CA TYR A 196 -9.37 13.66 -2.48
C TYR A 196 -7.88 13.59 -2.79
N TYR A 197 -7.46 12.41 -3.24
CA TYR A 197 -6.16 12.16 -3.84
C TYR A 197 -6.37 11.51 -5.20
N ASP A 198 -5.63 11.96 -6.22
CA ASP A 198 -5.55 11.23 -7.48
C ASP A 198 -4.65 10.02 -7.27
N VAL A 199 -5.25 8.82 -7.26
CA VAL A 199 -4.51 7.58 -6.96
C VAL A 199 -3.60 7.16 -8.11
N PHE A 200 -3.72 7.75 -9.29
CA PHE A 200 -2.84 7.46 -10.41
C PHE A 200 -1.56 8.30 -10.35
N SER A 201 -0.71 7.94 -9.38
CA SER A 201 0.56 8.62 -9.09
C SER A 201 1.58 8.53 -10.23
N ASP A 202 2.63 9.35 -10.16
CA ASP A 202 3.74 9.27 -11.12
C ASP A 202 4.49 7.94 -11.06
N THR A 203 4.57 7.31 -9.88
CA THR A 203 5.14 5.96 -9.74
C THR A 203 4.22 4.90 -10.35
N CYS A 204 2.90 5.09 -10.33
CA CYS A 204 1.98 4.24 -11.09
C CYS A 204 2.11 4.40 -12.60
N LYS A 205 2.44 5.59 -13.12
CA LYS A 205 2.76 5.75 -14.55
C LYS A 205 4.00 4.94 -14.95
N VAL A 206 5.01 4.88 -14.08
CA VAL A 206 6.22 4.06 -14.27
C VAL A 206 5.86 2.58 -14.26
N HIS A 207 5.09 2.16 -13.27
CA HIS A 207 4.59 0.80 -13.14
C HIS A 207 3.82 0.34 -14.38
N ASP A 208 2.81 1.11 -14.81
CA ASP A 208 2.03 0.84 -16.02
C ASP A 208 2.91 0.72 -17.26
N LYS A 209 3.89 1.62 -17.42
CA LYS A 209 4.78 1.62 -18.58
C LYS A 209 5.58 0.31 -18.67
N ILE A 210 6.02 -0.21 -17.53
CA ILE A 210 6.79 -1.45 -17.44
C ILE A 210 5.89 -2.64 -17.71
N LEU A 211 4.79 -2.79 -16.97
CA LEU A 211 3.95 -3.97 -17.11
C LEU A 211 3.26 -4.07 -18.47
N LYS A 212 3.00 -2.95 -19.16
CA LYS A 212 2.52 -2.95 -20.56
C LYS A 212 3.49 -3.55 -21.56
N LYS A 213 4.80 -3.60 -21.27
CA LYS A 213 5.78 -4.33 -22.10
C LYS A 213 5.58 -5.85 -22.03
N TYR A 214 4.94 -6.33 -20.95
CA TYR A 214 4.73 -7.75 -20.66
C TYR A 214 3.23 -8.11 -20.56
N PRO A 215 2.42 -7.85 -21.61
CA PRO A 215 0.96 -7.95 -21.58
C PRO A 215 0.42 -9.39 -21.43
N LEU A 216 1.29 -10.40 -21.52
CA LEU A 216 0.95 -11.80 -21.31
C LEU A 216 1.83 -12.34 -20.18
N TRP A 217 1.24 -12.55 -18.99
CA TRP A 217 1.80 -13.45 -17.99
C TRP A 217 2.07 -14.87 -18.56
N GLY A 218 1.53 -15.20 -19.75
CA GLY A 218 1.86 -16.42 -20.52
C GLY A 218 3.27 -16.48 -21.13
N ARG A 219 4.02 -15.36 -21.24
CA ARG A 219 5.46 -15.41 -21.59
C ARG A 219 6.37 -15.65 -20.38
N LYS A 220 5.87 -15.44 -19.16
CA LYS A 220 6.58 -15.72 -17.90
C LYS A 220 7.06 -17.19 -17.88
N PHE A 221 6.26 -18.13 -18.38
CA PHE A 221 6.59 -19.56 -18.49
C PHE A 221 7.37 -20.01 -19.74
N ASN A 222 7.48 -19.15 -20.77
CA ASN A 222 8.26 -19.47 -21.98
C ASN A 222 9.70 -18.93 -21.92
N ASN A 223 10.09 -18.31 -20.80
CA ASN A 223 11.46 -17.87 -20.59
C ASN A 223 12.33 -19.08 -20.21
N PHE A 224 13.24 -19.49 -21.11
CA PHE A 224 14.08 -20.69 -20.93
C PHE A 224 14.89 -20.70 -19.61
N ARG A 225 15.11 -19.53 -18.98
CA ARG A 225 15.75 -19.43 -17.65
C ARG A 225 14.94 -20.07 -16.51
N MET A 226 13.62 -20.23 -16.62
CA MET A 226 12.81 -20.91 -15.59
C MET A 226 12.78 -22.43 -15.73
N LYS A 227 13.24 -23.02 -16.85
CA LYS A 227 13.30 -24.48 -17.02
C LYS A 227 14.39 -25.16 -16.20
N ASN A 228 15.32 -24.39 -15.62
CA ASN A 228 16.48 -24.91 -14.90
C ASN A 228 16.31 -24.89 -13.36
N HIS A 229 15.11 -24.58 -12.85
CA HIS A 229 14.82 -24.52 -11.42
C HIS A 229 13.55 -25.30 -11.00
N VAL A 230 13.18 -26.31 -11.79
CA VAL A 230 12.25 -27.38 -11.40
C VAL A 230 12.97 -28.71 -11.51
#